data_AF-A0A6G1K6P8-F1
#
_entry.id   AF-A0A6G1K6P8-F1
#
_cell.length_a   1.000
_cell.length_b   1.000
_cell.length_c   1.000
_cell.angle_alpha   90.00
_cell.angle_beta   90.00
_cell.angle_gamma   90.00
#
_symmetry.space_group_name_H-M   'P 1'
#
loop_
_entity.id
_entity.type
_entity.pdbx_description
1 polymer ?
#
loop_
_entity_poly.entity_id
_entity_poly.type
_entity_poly.pdbx_seq_one_letter_code
_entity_poly.pdbx_strand_id
1 'polypeptide(L)'
;MTEDDTTPSQESRAPSPKPSQALTLTQSLFHLSSSMPAVPQSCESVLTLRYIHIFSSQALDQNPFSMLGSWIASIPERMGFDPTTLDLAVEFAVNAFLRFRDAGWETERMIRASRARALKSLFGALGEQAGNRNGNGNGNGAVVGTGMAKYNLCLATKLHMAAEVGMASCYRVIHINGLNDILRLGSAEVVDEQHFWDLVDDAYAEEVGEALITGRVYPYGLRQRDLSDVDVASHAIHVQTTALSVCTRLETDIIPTSLGFDSIQTLVLVSKYYMARNQLCGLLRTLLTKFPLEYLNALLPGMAEIRYVDIEAAVKIAQSLPYAWSVNPHMPLVPLRIIQGISYSMAPWHRVVHELSASEGVDANSEMDAAGLHLNLQRAKMMQDWAVEQGNKIHDVWNIERADSHMLQTACDIMVGKEIPGWFPRRVRFEEVGDEMVIKLEYGG
;
A
#
# COMPACT_ATOMS: atom_id res chain seq x y z
N MET A 1 28.85 -4.93 -56.21
CA MET A 1 27.88 -6.01 -55.93
C MET A 1 28.63 -7.06 -55.16
N THR A 2 28.61 -6.94 -53.86
CA THR A 2 29.21 -7.87 -52.89
C THR A 2 28.14 -8.01 -51.82
N GLU A 3 27.48 -9.16 -51.83
CA GLU A 3 26.45 -9.55 -50.86
C GLU A 3 27.17 -9.91 -49.55
N ASP A 4 26.83 -9.19 -48.48
CA ASP A 4 27.31 -9.46 -47.12
C ASP A 4 26.28 -10.33 -46.41
N ASP A 5 26.69 -11.56 -46.17
CA ASP A 5 25.93 -12.65 -45.56
C ASP A 5 25.95 -12.49 -44.03
N THR A 6 24.89 -11.89 -43.46
CA THR A 6 24.76 -11.68 -42.01
C THR A 6 23.90 -12.79 -41.40
N THR A 7 24.58 -13.75 -40.79
CA THR A 7 23.97 -14.84 -40.01
C THR A 7 23.49 -14.30 -38.65
N PRO A 8 22.26 -14.62 -38.19
CA PRO A 8 21.78 -14.15 -36.90
C PRO A 8 22.37 -14.98 -35.75
N SER A 9 22.86 -14.27 -34.76
CA SER A 9 23.44 -14.79 -33.51
C SER A 9 22.36 -15.48 -32.68
N GLN A 10 22.61 -16.73 -32.28
CA GLN A 10 21.74 -17.45 -31.35
C GLN A 10 21.80 -16.83 -29.95
N GLU A 11 20.69 -16.21 -29.53
CA GLU A 11 20.47 -15.81 -28.15
C GLU A 11 20.44 -17.04 -27.22
N SER A 12 21.42 -17.10 -26.33
CA SER A 12 21.50 -18.06 -25.23
C SER A 12 20.36 -17.80 -24.25
N ARG A 13 19.32 -18.63 -24.30
CA ARG A 13 18.27 -18.67 -23.27
C ARG A 13 18.87 -19.12 -21.94
N ALA A 14 18.80 -18.25 -20.94
CA ALA A 14 19.14 -18.59 -19.56
C ALA A 14 18.24 -19.74 -19.04
N PRO A 15 18.78 -20.65 -18.22
CA PRO A 15 18.03 -21.78 -17.68
C PRO A 15 16.95 -21.29 -16.71
N SER A 16 15.72 -21.77 -16.90
CA SER A 16 14.61 -21.55 -15.97
C SER A 16 14.94 -22.09 -14.58
N PRO A 17 14.69 -21.35 -13.49
CA PRO A 17 14.93 -21.83 -12.13
C PRO A 17 14.07 -23.07 -11.83
N LYS A 18 14.70 -24.12 -11.28
CA LYS A 18 14.01 -25.36 -10.90
C LYS A 18 13.17 -25.14 -9.64
N PRO A 19 11.88 -25.49 -9.62
CA PRO A 19 11.05 -25.42 -8.42
C PRO A 19 11.39 -26.62 -7.52
N SER A 20 12.28 -26.42 -6.56
CA SER A 20 12.75 -27.50 -5.68
C SER A 20 12.99 -26.98 -4.27
N GLN A 21 11.89 -26.75 -3.54
CA GLN A 21 11.78 -26.78 -2.06
C GLN A 21 10.35 -26.41 -1.59
N ALA A 22 9.59 -25.68 -2.42
CA ALA A 22 8.19 -25.30 -2.11
C ALA A 22 7.18 -26.46 -2.14
N LEU A 23 7.48 -27.55 -2.88
CA LEU A 23 6.59 -28.69 -3.09
C LEU A 23 6.52 -29.68 -1.90
N THR A 24 7.55 -29.72 -1.06
CA THR A 24 7.62 -30.69 0.05
C THR A 24 6.89 -30.19 1.30
N LEU A 25 6.75 -28.87 1.46
CA LEU A 25 6.05 -28.23 2.59
C LEU A 25 4.54 -28.09 2.37
N THR A 26 4.10 -27.84 1.12
CA THR A 26 2.68 -27.82 0.73
C THR A 26 1.99 -29.15 1.01
N GLN A 27 2.69 -30.28 0.83
CA GLN A 27 2.15 -31.61 1.15
C GLN A 27 1.87 -31.82 2.65
N SER A 28 2.66 -31.21 3.55
CA SER A 28 2.41 -31.32 5.01
C SER A 28 1.16 -30.55 5.47
N LEU A 29 0.80 -29.47 4.76
CA LEU A 29 -0.35 -28.62 5.08
C LEU A 29 -1.66 -29.17 4.50
N PHE A 30 -1.62 -29.87 3.35
CA PHE A 30 -2.80 -30.58 2.81
C PHE A 30 -3.32 -31.67 3.75
N HIS A 31 -2.46 -32.30 4.55
CA HIS A 31 -2.88 -33.31 5.53
C HIS A 31 -3.68 -32.73 6.72
N LEU A 32 -3.53 -31.43 7.03
CA LEU A 32 -4.34 -30.76 8.05
C LEU A 32 -5.73 -30.33 7.53
N SER A 33 -5.88 -30.12 6.22
CA SER A 33 -7.20 -29.89 5.60
C SER A 33 -8.06 -31.16 5.54
N SER A 34 -7.44 -32.35 5.61
CA SER A 34 -8.12 -33.64 5.52
C SER A 34 -8.51 -34.26 6.87
N SER A 35 -8.21 -33.59 8.00
CA SER A 35 -8.41 -34.12 9.36
C SER A 35 -9.31 -33.23 10.24
N MET A 36 -10.26 -32.52 9.64
CA MET A 36 -11.35 -31.87 10.38
C MET A 36 -12.33 -32.96 10.88
N PRO A 37 -12.62 -33.04 12.19
CA PRO A 37 -13.55 -34.04 12.72
C PRO A 37 -14.95 -33.86 12.12
N ALA A 38 -15.56 -34.96 11.67
CA ALA A 38 -16.88 -35.01 11.06
C ALA A 38 -18.00 -34.81 12.11
N VAL A 39 -18.12 -33.60 12.64
CA VAL A 39 -19.35 -33.11 13.27
C VAL A 39 -20.11 -32.35 12.17
N PRO A 40 -21.44 -32.50 12.02
CA PRO A 40 -22.21 -31.69 11.09
C PRO A 40 -22.28 -30.27 11.64
N GLN A 41 -21.20 -29.51 11.42
CA GLN A 41 -21.14 -28.12 11.79
C GLN A 41 -21.85 -27.30 10.68
N SER A 42 -22.61 -26.27 11.06
CA SER A 42 -23.32 -25.42 10.10
C SER A 42 -22.36 -24.81 9.07
N CYS A 43 -22.84 -24.47 7.86
CA CYS A 43 -21.99 -23.81 6.84
C CYS A 43 -21.26 -22.56 7.39
N GLU A 44 -21.88 -21.85 8.34
CA GLU A 44 -21.31 -20.71 9.07
C GLU A 44 -20.06 -21.08 9.86
N SER A 45 -20.02 -22.26 10.49
CA SER A 45 -18.84 -22.70 11.22
C SER A 45 -17.67 -22.98 10.28
N VAL A 46 -17.93 -23.48 9.07
CA VAL A 46 -16.89 -23.81 8.09
C VAL A 46 -16.23 -22.53 7.59
N LEU A 47 -17.02 -21.52 7.23
CA LEU A 47 -16.47 -20.24 6.79
C LEU A 47 -15.69 -19.56 7.92
N THR A 48 -16.21 -19.60 9.15
CA THR A 48 -15.54 -19.03 10.34
C THR A 48 -14.21 -19.72 10.62
N LEU A 49 -14.16 -21.05 10.55
CA LEU A 49 -12.92 -21.81 10.72
C LEU A 49 -11.90 -21.50 9.62
N ARG A 50 -12.35 -21.39 8.36
CA ARG A 50 -11.47 -20.98 7.25
C ARG A 50 -10.94 -19.57 7.45
N TYR A 51 -11.77 -18.64 7.93
CA TYR A 51 -11.36 -17.29 8.26
C TYR A 51 -10.29 -17.30 9.35
N ILE A 52 -10.54 -17.93 10.49
CA ILE A 52 -9.58 -18.01 11.61
C ILE A 52 -8.27 -18.65 11.15
N HIS A 53 -8.36 -19.70 10.33
CA HIS A 53 -7.18 -20.39 9.80
C HIS A 53 -6.29 -19.49 8.94
N ILE A 54 -6.89 -18.59 8.14
CA ILE A 54 -6.17 -17.63 7.30
C ILE A 54 -5.74 -16.41 8.11
N PHE A 55 -6.67 -15.76 8.82
CA PHE A 55 -6.52 -14.42 9.38
C PHE A 55 -6.25 -14.35 10.88
N SER A 56 -6.37 -15.43 11.65
CA SER A 56 -6.35 -15.33 13.12
C SER A 56 -5.74 -16.54 13.85
N SER A 57 -4.91 -17.33 13.17
CA SER A 57 -4.28 -18.52 13.77
C SER A 57 -3.09 -18.21 14.68
N GLN A 58 -2.65 -16.95 14.73
CA GLN A 58 -1.48 -16.48 15.49
C GLN A 58 -1.87 -15.33 16.41
N ALA A 59 -1.05 -15.09 17.45
CA ALA A 59 -1.17 -13.90 18.30
C ALA A 59 -1.05 -12.61 17.47
N LEU A 60 -1.71 -11.53 17.88
CA LEU A 60 -1.84 -10.29 17.10
C LEU A 60 -0.50 -9.65 16.69
N ASP A 61 0.53 -9.83 17.51
CA ASP A 61 1.90 -9.37 17.29
C ASP A 61 2.65 -10.14 16.18
N GLN A 62 2.28 -11.41 15.97
CA GLN A 62 2.87 -12.30 14.97
C GLN A 62 2.01 -12.44 13.72
N ASN A 63 0.72 -12.13 13.84
CA ASN A 63 -0.24 -12.26 12.77
C ASN A 63 0.00 -11.20 11.68
N PRO A 64 0.38 -11.59 10.46
CA PRO A 64 0.65 -10.64 9.37
C PRO A 64 -0.56 -9.78 9.00
N PHE A 65 -1.79 -10.24 9.28
CA PHE A 65 -3.02 -9.48 8.98
C PHE A 65 -3.31 -8.38 9.99
N SER A 66 -2.61 -8.35 11.11
CA SER A 66 -2.76 -7.28 12.10
C SER A 66 -2.38 -5.89 11.54
N MET A 67 -1.60 -5.87 10.45
CA MET A 67 -1.29 -4.66 9.67
C MET A 67 -2.51 -4.00 9.01
N LEU A 68 -3.62 -4.75 8.88
CA LEU A 68 -4.88 -4.24 8.37
C LEU A 68 -5.68 -3.51 9.44
N GLY A 69 -5.31 -3.65 10.72
CA GLY A 69 -6.01 -3.07 11.87
C GLY A 69 -6.70 -4.12 12.74
N SER A 70 -7.12 -3.69 13.91
CA SER A 70 -7.74 -4.52 14.96
C SER A 70 -9.11 -5.08 14.57
N TRP A 71 -9.83 -4.44 13.64
CA TRP A 71 -11.14 -4.89 13.15
C TRP A 71 -11.13 -6.33 12.61
N ILE A 72 -9.98 -6.83 12.13
CA ILE A 72 -9.83 -8.20 11.63
C ILE A 72 -10.20 -9.24 12.71
N ALA A 73 -9.90 -8.93 13.98
CA ALA A 73 -10.24 -9.79 15.11
C ALA A 73 -11.74 -9.81 15.42
N SER A 74 -12.50 -8.80 14.98
CA SER A 74 -13.94 -8.67 15.24
C SER A 74 -14.82 -9.40 14.22
N ILE A 75 -14.26 -9.86 13.11
CA ILE A 75 -15.03 -10.51 12.04
C ILE A 75 -15.68 -11.82 12.48
N PRO A 76 -14.99 -12.77 13.16
CA PRO A 76 -15.60 -14.06 13.52
C PRO A 76 -16.88 -13.92 14.35
N GLU A 77 -16.93 -12.95 15.27
CA GLU A 77 -18.10 -12.71 16.12
C GLU A 77 -19.28 -12.08 15.37
N ARG A 78 -19.06 -11.58 14.14
CA ARG A 78 -20.07 -10.90 13.31
C ARG A 78 -20.60 -11.78 12.18
N MET A 79 -19.96 -12.90 11.90
CA MET A 79 -20.40 -13.81 10.86
C MET A 79 -21.75 -14.43 11.21
N GLY A 80 -22.61 -14.62 10.20
CA GLY A 80 -24.00 -15.09 10.38
C GLY A 80 -25.02 -13.99 10.70
N PHE A 81 -24.60 -12.82 11.20
CA PHE A 81 -25.51 -11.69 11.43
C PHE A 81 -25.88 -10.93 10.15
N ASP A 82 -24.98 -10.93 9.15
CA ASP A 82 -25.19 -10.34 7.83
C ASP A 82 -24.70 -11.31 6.75
N PRO A 83 -25.47 -12.41 6.52
CA PRO A 83 -25.07 -13.47 5.61
C PRO A 83 -25.08 -13.02 4.14
N THR A 84 -25.81 -11.95 3.85
CA THR A 84 -25.94 -11.44 2.49
C THR A 84 -24.73 -10.61 2.09
N THR A 85 -24.20 -9.75 2.96
CA THR A 85 -23.14 -8.80 2.57
C THR A 85 -21.81 -9.11 3.23
N LEU A 86 -21.77 -9.22 4.56
CA LEU A 86 -20.51 -9.44 5.28
C LEU A 86 -19.95 -10.83 5.02
N ASP A 87 -20.76 -11.89 5.15
CA ASP A 87 -20.26 -13.27 5.00
C ASP A 87 -19.77 -13.55 3.57
N LEU A 88 -20.41 -12.97 2.55
CA LEU A 88 -19.93 -13.08 1.17
C LEU A 88 -18.59 -12.34 0.96
N ALA A 89 -18.40 -11.18 1.60
CA ALA A 89 -17.12 -10.47 1.56
C ALA A 89 -16.02 -11.27 2.29
N VAL A 90 -16.35 -11.93 3.41
CA VAL A 90 -15.47 -12.85 4.11
C VAL A 90 -15.08 -14.04 3.22
N GLU A 91 -16.06 -14.67 2.56
CA GLU A 91 -15.82 -15.77 1.62
C GLU A 91 -14.86 -15.34 0.50
N PHE A 92 -15.11 -14.18 -0.09
CA PHE A 92 -14.24 -13.63 -1.13
C PHE A 92 -12.81 -13.39 -0.61
N ALA A 93 -12.65 -12.74 0.54
CA ALA A 93 -11.33 -12.46 1.13
C ALA A 93 -10.56 -13.75 1.44
N VAL A 94 -11.20 -14.73 2.08
CA VAL A 94 -10.60 -16.04 2.37
C VAL A 94 -10.15 -16.73 1.07
N ASN A 95 -11.00 -16.77 0.05
CA ASN A 95 -10.66 -17.38 -1.23
C ASN A 95 -9.50 -16.63 -1.91
N ALA A 96 -9.48 -15.30 -1.86
CA ALA A 96 -8.43 -14.49 -2.45
C ALA A 96 -7.07 -14.77 -1.81
N PHE A 97 -6.98 -14.86 -0.48
CA PHE A 97 -5.71 -15.19 0.20
C PHE A 97 -5.31 -16.66 0.08
N LEU A 98 -6.24 -17.57 -0.22
CA LEU A 98 -5.89 -18.96 -0.55
C LEU A 98 -5.08 -19.06 -1.85
N ARG A 99 -5.21 -18.09 -2.77
CA ARG A 99 -4.40 -18.02 -4.00
C ARG A 99 -2.90 -18.09 -3.74
N PHE A 100 -2.40 -17.50 -2.64
CA PHE A 100 -0.98 -17.56 -2.29
C PHE A 100 -0.49 -18.96 -1.96
N ARG A 101 -1.39 -19.78 -1.41
CA ARG A 101 -1.07 -21.15 -1.04
C ARG A 101 -1.22 -22.08 -2.22
N ASP A 102 -2.20 -21.81 -3.09
CA ASP A 102 -2.50 -22.60 -4.28
C ASP A 102 -2.98 -21.70 -5.43
N ALA A 103 -2.07 -21.43 -6.39
CA ALA A 103 -2.36 -20.66 -7.58
C ALA A 103 -3.02 -21.48 -8.71
N GLY A 104 -3.66 -22.60 -8.40
CA GLY A 104 -4.35 -23.47 -9.35
C GLY A 104 -5.56 -22.84 -10.02
N TRP A 105 -5.92 -23.37 -11.19
CA TRP A 105 -7.10 -22.93 -11.97
C TRP A 105 -8.42 -23.05 -11.18
N GLU A 106 -8.55 -24.08 -10.33
CA GLU A 106 -9.74 -24.27 -9.51
C GLU A 106 -9.89 -23.17 -8.45
N THR A 107 -8.78 -22.79 -7.80
CA THR A 107 -8.73 -21.66 -6.85
C THR A 107 -9.10 -20.36 -7.56
N GLU A 108 -8.53 -20.11 -8.74
CA GLU A 108 -8.86 -18.93 -9.55
C GLU A 108 -10.35 -18.86 -9.91
N ARG A 109 -10.95 -19.99 -10.33
CA ARG A 109 -12.38 -20.08 -10.61
C ARG A 109 -13.23 -19.81 -9.37
N MET A 110 -12.84 -20.36 -8.22
CA MET A 110 -13.51 -20.15 -6.93
C MET A 110 -13.47 -18.68 -6.53
N ILE A 111 -12.30 -18.03 -6.64
CA ILE A 111 -12.11 -16.61 -6.35
C ILE A 111 -13.04 -15.77 -7.21
N ARG A 112 -13.04 -15.96 -8.54
CA ARG A 112 -13.91 -15.20 -9.46
C ARG A 112 -15.39 -15.35 -9.11
N ALA A 113 -15.83 -16.58 -8.82
CA ALA A 113 -17.21 -16.85 -8.45
C ALA A 113 -17.60 -16.15 -7.13
N SER A 114 -16.75 -16.24 -6.10
CA SER A 114 -16.99 -15.56 -4.82
C SER A 114 -16.93 -14.03 -4.95
N ARG A 115 -15.99 -13.49 -5.73
CA ARG A 115 -15.86 -12.06 -6.05
C ARG A 115 -17.13 -11.51 -6.67
N ALA A 116 -17.66 -12.17 -7.70
CA ALA A 116 -18.88 -11.73 -8.38
C ALA A 116 -20.09 -11.70 -7.43
N ARG A 117 -20.26 -12.72 -6.59
CA ARG A 117 -21.34 -12.76 -5.59
C ARG A 117 -21.19 -11.64 -4.56
N ALA A 118 -19.98 -11.48 -4.00
CA ALA A 118 -19.70 -10.48 -2.98
C ALA A 118 -19.89 -9.05 -3.52
N LEU A 119 -19.40 -8.75 -4.73
CA LEU A 119 -19.57 -7.44 -5.36
C LEU A 119 -21.04 -7.13 -5.63
N LYS A 120 -21.80 -8.09 -6.18
CA LYS A 120 -23.24 -7.93 -6.42
C LYS A 120 -23.99 -7.59 -5.13
N SER A 121 -23.65 -8.27 -4.04
CA SER A 121 -24.24 -8.01 -2.73
C SER A 121 -23.85 -6.63 -2.18
N LEU A 122 -22.56 -6.28 -2.27
CA LEU A 122 -22.07 -4.98 -1.83
C LEU A 122 -22.78 -3.83 -2.56
N PHE A 123 -22.95 -3.93 -3.88
CA PHE A 123 -23.70 -2.93 -4.65
C PHE A 123 -25.18 -2.87 -4.25
N GLY A 124 -25.82 -4.02 -3.99
CA GLY A 124 -27.19 -4.08 -3.47
C GLY A 124 -27.32 -3.33 -2.14
N ALA A 125 -26.44 -3.63 -1.18
CA ALA A 125 -26.44 -2.99 0.13
C ALA A 125 -26.20 -1.46 0.06
N LEU A 126 -25.30 -1.02 -0.83
CA LEU A 126 -25.08 0.40 -1.11
C LEU A 126 -26.32 1.07 -1.72
N GLY A 127 -26.99 0.40 -2.66
CA GLY A 127 -28.22 0.88 -3.26
C GLY A 127 -29.36 1.05 -2.25
N GLU A 128 -29.54 0.08 -1.35
CA GLU A 128 -30.51 0.15 -0.25
C GLU A 128 -30.21 1.33 0.69
N GLN A 129 -28.94 1.52 1.05
CA GLN A 129 -28.53 2.65 1.89
C GLN A 129 -28.80 4.00 1.21
N ALA A 130 -28.53 4.11 -0.09
CA ALA A 130 -28.82 5.31 -0.87
C ALA A 130 -30.33 5.56 -1.02
N GLY A 131 -31.13 4.51 -1.24
CA GLY A 131 -32.59 4.58 -1.33
C GLY A 131 -33.23 5.08 -0.03
N ASN A 132 -32.76 4.60 1.12
CA ASN A 132 -33.22 5.05 2.44
C ASN A 132 -32.97 6.55 2.66
N ARG A 133 -31.95 7.14 2.03
CA ARG A 133 -31.66 8.58 2.11
C ARG A 133 -32.69 9.44 1.38
N ASN A 134 -33.20 8.95 0.25
CA ASN A 134 -34.11 9.72 -0.62
C ASN A 134 -35.59 9.54 -0.26
N GLY A 135 -35.94 8.52 0.53
CA GLY A 135 -37.32 8.10 0.80
C GLY A 135 -38.16 8.97 1.75
N ASN A 136 -37.59 9.97 2.45
CA ASN A 136 -38.30 10.72 3.51
C ASN A 136 -38.64 12.18 3.17
N GLY A 137 -38.73 12.52 1.87
CA GLY A 137 -39.01 13.88 1.39
C GLY A 137 -40.44 14.42 1.61
N ASN A 138 -41.38 13.64 2.15
CA ASN A 138 -42.74 14.13 2.40
C ASN A 138 -42.89 14.82 3.77
N GLY A 139 -42.41 16.06 3.82
CA GLY A 139 -43.28 17.19 4.16
C GLY A 139 -43.61 17.52 5.61
N ASN A 140 -43.21 16.73 6.62
CA ASN A 140 -43.48 17.11 8.02
C ASN A 140 -42.24 17.00 8.91
N GLY A 141 -41.38 18.03 8.85
CA GLY A 141 -40.65 18.64 9.97
C GLY A 141 -39.93 17.80 11.04
N ALA A 142 -39.77 16.50 10.87
CA ALA A 142 -39.23 15.60 11.88
C ALA A 142 -37.88 15.05 11.43
N VAL A 143 -36.84 15.53 12.13
CA VAL A 143 -35.49 14.95 12.33
C VAL A 143 -34.94 14.20 11.12
N VAL A 144 -33.99 14.84 10.43
CA VAL A 144 -33.03 14.19 9.54
C VAL A 144 -32.46 12.98 10.29
N GLY A 145 -33.01 11.79 10.01
CA GLY A 145 -32.44 10.56 10.49
C GLY A 145 -31.05 10.50 9.89
N THR A 146 -30.03 10.68 10.73
CA THR A 146 -28.65 10.43 10.36
C THR A 146 -28.60 8.98 9.92
N GLY A 147 -28.67 8.74 8.61
CA GLY A 147 -28.58 7.42 8.02
C GLY A 147 -27.16 6.91 8.23
N MET A 148 -26.88 6.44 9.44
CA MET A 148 -25.59 5.94 9.83
C MET A 148 -25.22 4.78 8.91
N ALA A 149 -23.99 4.80 8.43
CA ALA A 149 -23.46 3.68 7.70
C ALA A 149 -23.49 2.44 8.60
N LYS A 150 -24.02 1.33 8.09
CA LYS A 150 -23.94 0.05 8.80
C LYS A 150 -22.46 -0.32 8.90
N TYR A 151 -21.95 -0.55 10.10
CA TYR A 151 -20.55 -0.93 10.28
C TYR A 151 -20.16 -2.17 9.48
N ASN A 152 -21.06 -3.15 9.36
CA ASN A 152 -20.85 -4.35 8.54
C ASN A 152 -20.61 -4.01 7.05
N LEU A 153 -21.18 -2.92 6.54
CA LEU A 153 -20.93 -2.46 5.17
C LEU A 153 -19.52 -1.87 5.02
N CYS A 154 -19.04 -1.14 6.02
CA CYS A 154 -17.64 -0.67 6.06
C CYS A 154 -16.68 -1.86 6.09
N LEU A 155 -16.95 -2.85 6.94
CA LEU A 155 -16.16 -4.07 7.06
C LEU A 155 -16.16 -4.89 5.77
N ALA A 156 -17.33 -5.07 5.13
CA ALA A 156 -17.45 -5.74 3.85
C ALA A 156 -16.60 -5.03 2.78
N THR A 157 -16.70 -3.70 2.71
CA THR A 157 -15.89 -2.89 1.77
C THR A 157 -14.39 -3.06 2.04
N LYS A 158 -13.97 -3.09 3.31
CA LYS A 158 -12.56 -3.30 3.66
C LYS A 158 -12.07 -4.73 3.40
N LEU A 159 -12.92 -5.73 3.58
CA LEU A 159 -12.63 -7.12 3.19
C LEU A 159 -12.47 -7.25 1.68
N HIS A 160 -13.29 -6.56 0.89
CA HIS A 160 -13.11 -6.46 -0.55
C HIS A 160 -11.75 -5.82 -0.92
N MET A 161 -11.39 -4.70 -0.27
CA MET A 161 -10.09 -4.07 -0.45
C MET A 161 -8.93 -5.05 -0.15
N ALA A 162 -8.99 -5.77 0.98
CA ALA A 162 -7.99 -6.77 1.35
C ALA A 162 -7.96 -7.96 0.38
N ALA A 163 -9.12 -8.41 -0.11
CA ALA A 163 -9.21 -9.47 -1.10
C ALA A 163 -8.53 -9.08 -2.42
N GLU A 164 -8.71 -7.84 -2.89
CA GLU A 164 -8.03 -7.35 -4.10
C GLU A 164 -6.50 -7.30 -3.93
N VAL A 165 -6.00 -6.96 -2.73
CA VAL A 165 -4.58 -7.11 -2.39
C VAL A 165 -4.16 -8.57 -2.52
N GLY A 166 -4.98 -9.50 -2.02
CA GLY A 166 -4.71 -10.93 -2.14
C GLY A 166 -4.80 -11.47 -3.58
N MET A 167 -5.54 -10.79 -4.45
CA MET A 167 -5.58 -11.06 -5.88
C MET A 167 -4.49 -10.32 -6.67
N ALA A 168 -3.63 -9.56 -6.00
CA ALA A 168 -2.58 -8.79 -6.67
C ALA A 168 -3.15 -7.75 -7.65
N SER A 169 -4.32 -7.19 -7.32
CA SER A 169 -5.11 -6.38 -8.25
C SER A 169 -5.19 -4.90 -7.85
N CYS A 170 -5.24 -4.02 -8.87
CA CYS A 170 -5.32 -2.58 -8.68
C CYS A 170 -6.73 -2.08 -8.33
N TYR A 171 -7.75 -2.95 -8.29
CA TYR A 171 -9.13 -2.57 -7.95
C TYR A 171 -9.30 -2.14 -6.48
N ARG A 172 -8.29 -2.31 -5.60
CA ARG A 172 -8.36 -1.86 -4.21
C ARG A 172 -8.70 -0.37 -4.06
N VAL A 173 -8.30 0.47 -5.02
CA VAL A 173 -8.59 1.92 -5.03
C VAL A 173 -10.09 2.20 -5.11
N ILE A 174 -10.87 1.35 -5.80
CA ILE A 174 -12.34 1.47 -5.83
C ILE A 174 -12.90 1.33 -4.42
N HIS A 175 -12.45 0.29 -3.71
CA HIS A 175 -12.96 0.00 -2.38
C HIS A 175 -12.54 1.06 -1.37
N ILE A 176 -11.35 1.65 -1.51
CA ILE A 176 -10.92 2.80 -0.71
C ILE A 176 -11.85 4.00 -0.93
N ASN A 177 -12.12 4.36 -2.19
CA ASN A 177 -13.03 5.46 -2.51
C ASN A 177 -14.45 5.20 -2.02
N GLY A 178 -14.97 3.99 -2.24
CA GLY A 178 -16.27 3.58 -1.71
C GLY A 178 -16.33 3.64 -0.20
N LEU A 179 -15.27 3.19 0.50
CA LEU A 179 -15.18 3.27 1.95
C LEU A 179 -15.19 4.73 2.42
N ASN A 180 -14.43 5.61 1.79
CA ASN A 180 -14.44 7.04 2.10
C ASN A 180 -15.83 7.65 1.90
N ASP A 181 -16.52 7.32 0.80
CA ASP A 181 -17.87 7.81 0.56
C ASP A 181 -18.85 7.29 1.61
N ILE A 182 -18.73 6.03 2.05
CA ILE A 182 -19.53 5.48 3.16
C ILE A 182 -19.24 6.24 4.46
N LEU A 183 -17.96 6.48 4.80
CA LEU A 183 -17.55 7.19 6.02
C LEU A 183 -18.01 8.66 6.02
N ARG A 184 -18.09 9.30 4.85
CA ARG A 184 -18.65 10.67 4.69
C ARG A 184 -20.13 10.76 5.03
N LEU A 185 -20.87 9.66 5.00
CA LEU A 185 -22.30 9.64 5.35
C LEU A 185 -22.54 9.81 6.86
N GLY A 186 -21.50 9.72 7.68
CA GLY A 186 -21.54 9.91 9.12
C GLY A 186 -20.84 8.77 9.87
N SER A 187 -20.76 8.88 11.19
CA SER A 187 -20.24 7.81 12.04
C SER A 187 -20.98 6.51 11.73
N ALA A 188 -20.23 5.44 11.50
CA ALA A 188 -20.82 4.11 11.48
C ALA A 188 -21.40 3.81 12.87
N GLU A 189 -22.56 3.17 12.91
CA GLU A 189 -23.28 2.90 14.16
C GLU A 189 -22.52 1.85 14.99
N VAL A 190 -22.34 2.09 16.29
CA VAL A 190 -21.76 1.12 17.26
C VAL A 190 -20.34 0.64 16.88
N VAL A 191 -19.51 1.51 16.32
CA VAL A 191 -18.10 1.20 16.04
C VAL A 191 -17.27 1.60 17.24
N ASP A 192 -16.46 0.66 17.72
CA ASP A 192 -15.39 0.97 18.65
C ASP A 192 -14.49 2.05 18.04
N GLU A 193 -14.13 3.07 18.82
CA GLU A 193 -13.40 4.22 18.30
C GLU A 193 -12.08 3.80 17.62
N GLN A 194 -11.38 2.79 18.16
CA GLN A 194 -10.16 2.27 17.56
C GLN A 194 -10.44 1.63 16.19
N HIS A 195 -11.53 0.86 16.05
CA HIS A 195 -11.91 0.30 14.76
C HIS A 195 -12.21 1.38 13.73
N PHE A 196 -12.90 2.44 14.13
CA PHE A 196 -13.20 3.55 13.23
C PHE A 196 -11.91 4.21 12.72
N TRP A 197 -10.97 4.51 13.62
CA TRP A 197 -9.68 5.08 13.23
C TRP A 197 -8.83 4.12 12.41
N ASP A 198 -8.84 2.83 12.69
CA ASP A 198 -8.17 1.82 11.84
C ASP A 198 -8.77 1.77 10.43
N LEU A 199 -10.09 1.99 10.27
CA LEU A 199 -10.73 2.12 8.96
C LEU A 199 -10.26 3.39 8.24
N VAL A 200 -10.26 4.52 8.94
CA VAL A 200 -9.84 5.82 8.40
C VAL A 200 -8.36 5.80 8.02
N ASP A 201 -7.48 5.34 8.88
CA ASP A 201 -6.02 5.36 8.70
C ASP A 201 -5.54 4.55 7.49
N ASP A 202 -6.30 3.54 7.09
CA ASP A 202 -6.01 2.74 5.91
C ASP A 202 -6.53 3.35 4.62
N ALA A 203 -7.67 4.05 4.68
CA ALA A 203 -8.26 4.70 3.53
C ALA A 203 -7.65 6.09 3.28
N TYR A 204 -7.29 6.81 4.33
CA TYR A 204 -6.84 8.20 4.30
C TYR A 204 -5.52 8.37 3.55
N ALA A 205 -4.50 7.57 3.88
CA ALA A 205 -3.19 7.70 3.26
C ALA A 205 -3.25 7.43 1.74
N GLU A 206 -4.06 6.46 1.33
CA GLU A 206 -4.27 6.12 -0.08
C GLU A 206 -5.14 7.18 -0.78
N GLU A 207 -6.13 7.77 -0.11
CA GLU A 207 -6.95 8.87 -0.65
C GLU A 207 -6.14 10.15 -0.83
N VAL A 208 -5.28 10.51 0.13
CA VAL A 208 -4.37 11.65 0.02
C VAL A 208 -3.37 11.40 -1.12
N GLY A 209 -2.81 10.19 -1.22
CA GLY A 209 -1.96 9.79 -2.34
C GLY A 209 -2.67 9.94 -3.69
N GLU A 210 -3.91 9.46 -3.81
CA GLU A 210 -4.73 9.58 -5.01
C GLU A 210 -5.07 11.03 -5.35
N ALA A 211 -5.45 11.83 -4.35
CA ALA A 211 -5.79 13.24 -4.53
C ALA A 211 -4.57 14.05 -5.01
N LEU A 212 -3.39 13.77 -4.47
CA LEU A 212 -2.13 14.39 -4.89
C LEU A 212 -1.78 14.05 -6.35
N ILE A 213 -1.94 12.79 -6.75
CA ILE A 213 -1.64 12.34 -8.12
C ILE A 213 -2.67 12.90 -9.12
N THR A 214 -3.95 12.93 -8.75
CA THR A 214 -5.06 13.33 -9.63
C THR A 214 -5.34 14.83 -9.61
N GLY A 215 -4.65 15.59 -8.75
CA GLY A 215 -4.86 17.03 -8.57
C GLY A 215 -6.23 17.38 -8.01
N ARG A 216 -6.88 16.46 -7.28
CA ARG A 216 -8.19 16.70 -6.65
C ARG A 216 -8.03 17.49 -5.35
N VAL A 217 -8.91 18.46 -5.13
CA VAL A 217 -9.00 19.17 -3.85
C VAL A 217 -9.59 18.22 -2.81
N TYR A 218 -8.84 17.98 -1.74
CA TYR A 218 -9.25 17.08 -0.66
C TYR A 218 -10.38 17.71 0.17
N PRO A 219 -11.52 17.03 0.37
CA PRO A 219 -12.71 17.65 0.98
C PRO A 219 -12.63 17.77 2.51
N TYR A 220 -11.78 16.99 3.18
CA TYR A 220 -11.52 17.18 4.60
C TYR A 220 -10.41 18.22 4.75
N GLY A 221 -10.80 19.50 4.79
CA GLY A 221 -9.87 20.55 5.20
C GLY A 221 -9.26 20.17 6.55
N LEU A 222 -7.93 20.00 6.59
CA LEU A 222 -7.17 19.71 7.80
C LEU A 222 -7.63 20.68 8.90
N ARG A 223 -8.35 20.18 9.91
CA ARG A 223 -8.58 20.97 11.12
C ARG A 223 -7.23 21.10 11.81
N GLN A 224 -6.82 22.35 12.00
CA GLN A 224 -5.50 22.82 12.42
C GLN A 224 -5.07 22.41 13.85
N ARG A 225 -5.64 21.36 14.47
CA ARG A 225 -5.45 21.12 15.92
C ARG A 225 -4.30 20.19 16.34
N ASP A 226 -3.68 19.40 15.46
CA ASP A 226 -2.85 18.27 15.95
C ASP A 226 -1.36 18.29 15.50
N LEU A 227 -0.81 19.45 15.13
CA LEU A 227 0.60 19.54 14.72
C LEU A 227 1.61 19.51 15.89
N SER A 228 1.16 19.63 17.15
CA SER A 228 2.02 19.52 18.34
C SER A 228 2.44 18.08 18.67
N ASP A 229 1.80 17.07 18.07
CA ASP A 229 1.99 15.66 18.44
C ASP A 229 3.08 14.95 17.62
N VAL A 230 3.69 15.64 16.66
CA VAL A 230 4.74 15.07 15.79
C VAL A 230 6.00 14.73 16.57
N ASP A 231 6.36 15.52 17.59
CA ASP A 231 7.52 15.25 18.45
C ASP A 231 7.26 14.06 19.40
N VAL A 232 6.01 13.88 19.85
CA VAL A 232 5.59 12.74 20.67
C VAL A 232 5.67 11.45 19.86
N ALA A 233 5.23 11.48 18.60
CA ALA A 233 5.34 10.33 17.70
C ALA A 233 6.80 9.95 17.44
N SER A 234 7.70 10.93 17.23
CA SER A 234 9.12 10.67 17.03
C SER A 234 9.76 10.00 18.26
N HIS A 235 9.42 10.47 19.46
CA HIS A 235 9.91 9.89 20.70
C HIS A 235 9.38 8.46 20.93
N ALA A 236 8.08 8.23 20.73
CA ALA A 236 7.47 6.91 20.86
C ALA A 236 8.07 5.89 19.88
N ILE A 237 8.32 6.32 18.63
CA ILE A 237 8.99 5.51 17.62
C ILE A 237 10.40 5.14 18.08
N HIS A 238 11.18 6.09 18.60
CA HIS A 238 12.53 5.80 19.09
C HIS A 238 12.55 4.79 20.23
N VAL A 239 11.58 4.83 21.14
CA VAL A 239 11.49 3.88 22.26
C VAL A 239 11.13 2.46 21.79
N GLN A 240 10.35 2.33 20.71
CA GLN A 240 9.84 1.04 20.20
C GLN A 240 10.68 0.43 19.06
N THR A 241 11.80 1.06 18.69
CA THR A 241 12.71 0.56 17.66
C THR A 241 14.07 0.23 18.23
N THR A 242 14.55 -0.99 17.97
CA THR A 242 15.92 -1.38 18.33
C THR A 242 16.77 -1.45 17.06
N ALA A 243 17.87 -0.70 16.99
CA ALA A 243 18.80 -0.84 15.87
C ALA A 243 19.52 -2.19 15.95
N LEU A 244 19.41 -2.99 14.88
CA LEU A 244 20.08 -4.28 14.76
C LEU A 244 21.25 -4.13 13.79
N SER A 245 22.43 -4.60 14.22
CA SER A 245 23.59 -4.70 13.33
C SER A 245 23.45 -5.97 12.50
N VAL A 246 22.71 -5.87 11.39
CA VAL A 246 22.56 -6.96 10.43
C VAL A 246 22.72 -6.35 9.05
N CYS A 247 23.89 -6.53 8.43
CA CYS A 247 24.02 -6.23 7.01
C CYS A 247 25.03 -7.17 6.33
N THR A 248 24.59 -7.80 5.24
CA THR A 248 25.40 -8.57 4.31
C THR A 248 25.67 -7.75 3.05
N ARG A 249 26.93 -7.29 2.89
CA ARG A 249 27.67 -6.77 1.71
C ARG A 249 26.99 -5.86 0.66
N LEU A 250 27.79 -4.91 0.16
CA LEU A 250 27.57 -3.84 -0.85
C LEU A 250 26.70 -2.66 -0.42
N GLU A 251 25.68 -2.86 0.41
CA GLU A 251 24.77 -1.80 0.88
C GLU A 251 25.22 -1.16 2.22
N THR A 252 26.26 -1.71 2.84
CA THR A 252 26.78 -1.32 4.17
C THR A 252 27.17 0.15 4.28
N ASP A 253 27.55 0.77 3.15
CA ASP A 253 28.03 2.15 3.15
C ASP A 253 26.90 3.17 3.25
N ILE A 254 25.66 2.79 2.89
CA ILE A 254 24.49 3.68 2.91
C ILE A 254 23.46 3.23 3.96
N ILE A 255 23.28 1.93 4.11
CA ILE A 255 22.34 1.32 5.07
C ILE A 255 23.13 0.36 5.98
N PRO A 256 23.95 0.89 6.91
CA PRO A 256 24.86 0.07 7.71
C PRO A 256 24.16 -0.83 8.73
N THR A 257 22.91 -0.53 9.06
CA THR A 257 22.12 -1.20 10.12
C THR A 257 20.70 -1.44 9.64
N SER A 258 20.02 -2.41 10.24
CA SER A 258 18.58 -2.63 10.08
C SER A 258 17.83 -2.20 11.34
N LEU A 259 16.53 -1.97 11.22
CA LEU A 259 15.65 -1.72 12.36
C LEU A 259 14.95 -3.02 12.76
N GLY A 260 15.00 -3.35 14.04
CA GLY A 260 14.15 -4.34 14.68
C GLY A 260 12.94 -3.67 15.34
N PHE A 261 11.83 -4.39 15.37
CA PHE A 261 10.56 -3.91 15.90
C PHE A 261 9.95 -4.92 16.86
N ASP A 262 9.31 -4.42 17.90
CA ASP A 262 8.61 -5.26 18.89
C ASP A 262 7.29 -5.83 18.32
N SER A 263 6.76 -5.23 17.26
CA SER A 263 5.53 -5.69 16.59
C SER A 263 5.42 -5.21 15.13
N ILE A 264 4.55 -5.88 14.37
CA ILE A 264 4.20 -5.51 12.98
C ILE A 264 3.54 -4.12 12.93
N GLN A 265 2.73 -3.78 13.92
CA GLN A 265 2.07 -2.48 14.02
C GLN A 265 3.09 -1.36 14.16
N THR A 266 4.13 -1.58 14.97
CA THR A 266 5.23 -0.62 15.13
C THR A 266 5.96 -0.41 13.80
N LEU A 267 6.30 -1.49 13.09
CA LEU A 267 6.86 -1.41 11.74
C LEU A 267 5.98 -0.57 10.80
N VAL A 268 4.67 -0.86 10.76
CA VAL A 268 3.72 -0.16 9.88
C VAL A 268 3.67 1.33 10.25
N LEU A 269 3.54 1.67 11.53
CA LEU A 269 3.52 3.05 12.02
C LEU A 269 4.80 3.80 11.64
N VAL A 270 5.96 3.19 11.89
CA VAL A 270 7.27 3.77 11.55
C VAL A 270 7.42 4.00 10.04
N SER A 271 7.05 3.02 9.23
CA SER A 271 7.11 3.15 7.77
C SER A 271 6.17 4.25 7.25
N LYS A 272 4.94 4.36 7.78
CA LYS A 272 4.00 5.44 7.46
C LYS A 272 4.54 6.81 7.88
N TYR A 273 5.11 6.92 9.08
CA TYR A 273 5.69 8.16 9.59
C TYR A 273 6.81 8.68 8.67
N TYR A 274 7.78 7.83 8.33
CA TYR A 274 8.87 8.25 7.44
C TYR A 274 8.42 8.48 6.01
N MET A 275 7.41 7.75 5.52
CA MET A 275 6.80 8.04 4.22
C MET A 275 6.16 9.43 4.20
N ALA A 276 5.42 9.80 5.24
CA ALA A 276 4.84 11.14 5.38
C ALA A 276 5.93 12.23 5.44
N ARG A 277 7.06 11.97 6.12
CA ARG A 277 8.22 12.89 6.11
C ARG A 277 8.80 13.09 4.72
N ASN A 278 8.95 12.04 3.92
CA ASN A 278 9.43 12.15 2.53
C ASN A 278 8.47 12.98 1.66
N GLN A 279 7.16 12.83 1.86
CA GLN A 279 6.13 13.61 1.16
C GLN A 279 6.19 15.08 1.57
N LEU A 280 6.28 15.37 2.87
CA LEU A 280 6.39 16.73 3.39
C LEU A 280 7.65 17.43 2.88
N CYS A 281 8.80 16.74 2.86
CA CYS A 281 10.03 17.29 2.30
C CYS A 281 9.89 17.59 0.81
N GLY A 282 9.21 16.72 0.05
CA GLY A 282 8.86 16.99 -1.35
C GLY A 282 8.02 18.26 -1.50
N LEU A 283 6.97 18.41 -0.70
CA LEU A 283 6.11 19.60 -0.69
C LEU A 283 6.88 20.87 -0.35
N LEU A 284 7.70 20.85 0.72
CA LEU A 284 8.50 22.00 1.13
C LEU A 284 9.48 22.44 0.03
N ARG A 285 10.12 21.49 -0.66
CA ARG A 285 10.98 21.81 -1.81
C ARG A 285 10.20 22.44 -2.96
N THR A 286 9.00 21.93 -3.25
CA THR A 286 8.12 22.51 -4.28
C THR A 286 7.71 23.94 -3.89
N LEU A 287 7.34 24.17 -2.62
CA LEU A 287 6.99 25.50 -2.12
C LEU A 287 8.17 26.46 -2.22
N LEU A 288 9.37 26.07 -1.78
CA LEU A 288 10.55 26.92 -1.92
C LEU A 288 10.85 27.26 -3.39
N THR A 289 10.69 26.29 -4.30
CA THR A 289 10.99 26.47 -5.72
C THR A 289 9.97 27.39 -6.41
N LYS A 290 8.68 27.26 -6.06
CA LYS A 290 7.58 28.00 -6.72
C LYS A 290 7.24 29.33 -6.04
N PHE A 291 7.46 29.43 -4.73
CA PHE A 291 7.07 30.55 -3.86
C PHE A 291 8.20 30.91 -2.88
N PRO A 292 9.39 31.28 -3.38
CA PRO A 292 10.56 31.47 -2.52
C PRO A 292 10.39 32.60 -1.50
N LEU A 293 9.67 33.67 -1.84
CA LEU A 293 9.47 34.81 -0.93
C LEU A 293 8.54 34.43 0.23
N GLU A 294 7.41 33.78 -0.08
CA GLU A 294 6.45 33.29 0.90
C GLU A 294 7.09 32.22 1.80
N TYR A 295 7.89 31.33 1.22
CA TYR A 295 8.61 30.30 1.95
C TYR A 295 9.56 30.90 2.99
N LEU A 296 10.37 31.89 2.59
CA LEU A 296 11.31 32.58 3.48
C LEU A 296 10.58 33.35 4.60
N ASN A 297 9.45 33.98 4.29
CA ASN A 297 8.65 34.71 5.28
C ASN A 297 7.96 33.78 6.29
N ALA A 298 7.68 32.52 5.91
CA ALA A 298 7.02 31.53 6.75
C ALA A 298 7.95 30.85 7.77
N LEU A 299 9.23 31.24 7.84
CA LEU A 299 10.25 30.65 8.74
C LEU A 299 10.38 29.13 8.58
N LEU A 300 10.22 28.64 7.35
CA LEU A 300 10.31 27.22 7.03
C LEU A 300 11.79 26.74 6.98
N PRO A 301 12.05 25.43 7.18
CA PRO A 301 13.40 24.86 7.21
C PRO A 301 14.25 25.18 5.97
N GLY A 302 15.56 25.27 6.15
CA GLY A 302 16.50 25.48 5.04
C GLY A 302 16.67 24.24 4.16
N MET A 303 17.14 24.41 2.91
CA MET A 303 17.30 23.30 1.96
C MET A 303 18.23 22.18 2.42
N ALA A 304 19.28 22.52 3.19
CA ALA A 304 20.20 21.52 3.73
C ALA A 304 19.48 20.62 4.76
N GLU A 305 18.68 21.21 5.63
CA GLU A 305 17.89 20.50 6.64
C GLU A 305 16.82 19.64 5.99
N ILE A 306 16.07 20.19 5.02
CA ILE A 306 15.07 19.41 4.27
C ILE A 306 15.72 18.19 3.63
N ARG A 307 16.85 18.36 2.94
CA ARG A 307 17.56 17.23 2.30
C ARG A 307 18.00 16.19 3.32
N TYR A 308 18.54 16.62 4.45
CA TYR A 308 18.98 15.70 5.51
C TYR A 308 17.81 14.85 6.01
N VAL A 309 16.70 15.48 6.38
CA VAL A 309 15.49 14.79 6.86
C VAL A 309 14.90 13.86 5.80
N ASP A 310 14.90 14.29 4.54
CA ASP A 310 14.36 13.55 3.41
C ASP A 310 15.16 12.26 3.14
N ILE A 311 16.49 12.36 3.16
CA ILE A 311 17.39 11.20 3.01
C ILE A 311 17.29 10.29 4.22
N GLU A 312 17.31 10.85 5.43
CA GLU A 312 17.20 10.08 6.67
C GLU A 312 15.92 9.23 6.67
N ALA A 313 14.79 9.83 6.35
CA ALA A 313 13.52 9.14 6.30
C ALA A 313 13.49 8.02 5.24
N ALA A 314 14.05 8.24 4.05
CA ALA A 314 14.24 7.16 3.07
C ALA A 314 15.12 6.02 3.58
N VAL A 315 16.23 6.34 4.25
CA VAL A 315 17.09 5.32 4.86
C VAL A 315 16.30 4.54 5.91
N LYS A 316 15.53 5.19 6.79
CA LYS A 316 14.77 4.50 7.86
C LYS A 316 13.72 3.53 7.30
N ILE A 317 13.04 3.89 6.21
CA ILE A 317 12.15 2.96 5.49
C ILE A 317 12.96 1.75 4.98
N ALA A 318 14.09 2.00 4.35
CA ALA A 318 14.95 0.95 3.82
C ALA A 318 15.48 0.01 4.92
N GLN A 319 15.87 0.55 6.08
CA GLN A 319 16.29 -0.20 7.26
C GLN A 319 15.18 -1.08 7.85
N SER A 320 13.92 -0.77 7.57
CA SER A 320 12.76 -1.50 8.08
C SER A 320 12.47 -2.78 7.28
N LEU A 321 12.96 -2.86 6.04
CA LEU A 321 12.68 -3.95 5.12
C LEU A 321 13.16 -5.34 5.60
N PRO A 322 14.37 -5.50 6.17
CA PRO A 322 14.83 -6.80 6.66
C PRO A 322 13.89 -7.41 7.71
N TYR A 323 13.36 -6.60 8.63
CA TYR A 323 12.40 -7.08 9.62
C TYR A 323 11.10 -7.54 8.94
N ALA A 324 10.57 -6.76 7.99
CA ALA A 324 9.36 -7.12 7.25
C ALA A 324 9.47 -8.51 6.59
N TRP A 325 10.61 -8.80 5.96
CA TRP A 325 10.88 -10.13 5.39
C TRP A 325 10.98 -11.25 6.42
N SER A 326 11.38 -10.94 7.65
CA SER A 326 11.57 -11.92 8.71
C SER A 326 10.28 -12.39 9.40
N VAL A 327 9.20 -11.60 9.36
CA VAL A 327 7.97 -11.87 10.12
C VAL A 327 7.30 -13.18 9.70
N ASN A 328 7.06 -13.38 8.41
CA ASN A 328 6.41 -14.59 7.91
C ASN A 328 6.84 -14.88 6.46
N PRO A 329 7.82 -15.78 6.25
CA PRO A 329 8.29 -16.14 4.91
C PRO A 329 7.23 -16.81 4.03
N HIS A 330 6.19 -17.40 4.62
CA HIS A 330 5.17 -18.15 3.90
C HIS A 330 4.00 -17.28 3.44
N MET A 331 3.86 -16.09 4.00
CA MET A 331 2.83 -15.12 3.64
C MET A 331 3.40 -13.71 3.81
N PRO A 332 4.17 -13.22 2.82
CA PRO A 332 4.93 -11.99 2.91
C PRO A 332 4.04 -10.75 2.69
N LEU A 333 2.97 -10.67 3.47
CA LEU A 333 2.05 -9.53 3.56
C LEU A 333 2.73 -8.31 4.13
N VAL A 334 3.61 -8.51 5.10
CA VAL A 334 4.31 -7.42 5.77
C VAL A 334 5.25 -6.68 4.80
N PRO A 335 6.09 -7.35 3.99
CA PRO A 335 6.80 -6.70 2.89
C PRO A 335 5.87 -5.98 1.91
N LEU A 336 4.75 -6.61 1.52
CA LEU A 336 3.77 -5.97 0.65
C LEU A 336 3.18 -4.70 1.26
N ARG A 337 2.97 -4.65 2.57
CA ARG A 337 2.46 -3.44 3.24
C ARG A 337 3.40 -2.26 3.11
N ILE A 338 4.70 -2.51 3.26
CA ILE A 338 5.70 -1.45 3.25
C ILE A 338 6.20 -1.14 1.84
N ILE A 339 5.74 -1.87 0.81
CA ILE A 339 6.18 -1.67 -0.58
C ILE A 339 5.95 -0.23 -1.05
N GLN A 340 4.83 0.37 -0.66
CA GLN A 340 4.53 1.76 -0.98
C GLN A 340 5.60 2.66 -0.35
N GLY A 341 5.93 2.46 0.93
CA GLY A 341 7.02 3.16 1.60
C GLY A 341 8.34 3.03 0.84
N ILE A 342 8.70 1.81 0.39
CA ILE A 342 9.92 1.57 -0.40
C ILE A 342 9.88 2.38 -1.71
N SER A 343 8.78 2.34 -2.46
CA SER A 343 8.62 3.12 -3.68
C SER A 343 8.74 4.63 -3.42
N TYR A 344 8.13 5.15 -2.35
CA TYR A 344 8.26 6.55 -1.95
C TYR A 344 9.67 6.91 -1.47
N SER A 345 10.41 5.96 -0.91
CA SER A 345 11.81 6.15 -0.51
C SER A 345 12.75 6.39 -1.69
N MET A 346 12.30 6.13 -2.93
CA MET A 346 13.04 6.46 -4.14
C MET A 346 13.08 7.98 -4.41
N ALA A 347 12.04 8.72 -4.02
CA ALA A 347 11.89 10.13 -4.35
C ALA A 347 12.98 11.05 -3.76
N PRO A 348 13.43 10.88 -2.50
CA PRO A 348 14.55 11.64 -1.95
C PRO A 348 15.85 11.44 -2.74
N TRP A 349 16.16 10.20 -3.10
CA TRP A 349 17.35 9.88 -3.91
C TRP A 349 17.24 10.46 -5.32
N HIS A 350 16.05 10.41 -5.93
CA HIS A 350 15.78 11.05 -7.21
C HIS A 350 16.05 12.55 -7.20
N ARG A 351 15.60 13.24 -6.15
CA ARG A 351 15.88 14.67 -5.96
C ARG A 351 17.38 14.95 -5.82
N VAL A 352 18.11 14.12 -5.08
CA VAL A 352 19.57 14.24 -4.94
C VAL A 352 20.25 14.05 -6.29
N VAL A 353 19.89 13.02 -7.05
CA VAL A 353 20.47 12.78 -8.39
C VAL A 353 20.26 13.98 -9.30
N HIS A 354 19.04 14.51 -9.38
CA HIS A 354 18.73 15.68 -10.21
C HIS A 354 19.55 16.92 -9.81
N GLU A 355 19.69 17.16 -8.52
CA GLU A 355 20.41 18.32 -8.00
C GLU A 355 21.92 18.25 -8.24
N LEU A 356 22.53 17.09 -7.93
CA LEU A 356 23.96 16.92 -8.12
C LEU A 356 24.30 16.91 -9.62
N SER A 357 23.45 16.32 -10.47
CA SER A 357 23.63 16.33 -11.93
C SER A 357 23.55 17.74 -12.53
N ALA A 358 22.67 18.59 -12.00
CA ALA A 358 22.59 20.00 -12.42
C ALA A 358 23.83 20.81 -12.00
N SER A 359 24.52 20.37 -10.94
CA SER A 359 25.70 21.05 -10.38
C SER A 359 27.00 20.69 -11.10
N GLU A 360 27.05 19.56 -11.81
CA GLU A 360 28.24 19.10 -12.57
C GLU A 360 28.68 20.09 -13.67
N GLY A 361 27.86 21.09 -14.03
CA GLY A 361 28.17 22.08 -15.06
C GLY A 361 28.61 23.47 -14.60
N VAL A 362 28.55 23.81 -13.30
CA VAL A 362 28.58 25.23 -12.88
C VAL A 362 29.93 25.72 -12.32
N ASP A 363 30.75 24.90 -11.64
CA ASP A 363 32.05 25.35 -11.12
C ASP A 363 33.03 24.19 -10.87
N ALA A 364 33.86 23.86 -11.87
CA ALA A 364 34.86 22.79 -11.78
C ALA A 364 36.18 23.18 -11.09
N ASN A 365 36.25 24.36 -10.44
CA ASN A 365 37.53 24.94 -10.00
C ASN A 365 38.08 24.37 -8.66
N SER A 366 37.38 23.41 -8.02
CA SER A 366 37.84 22.71 -6.80
C SER A 366 37.83 21.20 -7.03
N GLU A 367 38.98 20.61 -7.37
CA GLU A 367 39.13 19.16 -7.61
C GLU A 367 38.69 18.30 -6.41
N MET A 368 38.88 18.81 -5.18
CA MET A 368 38.52 18.08 -3.95
C MET A 368 37.01 17.99 -3.76
N ASP A 369 36.24 18.95 -4.27
CA ASP A 369 34.78 18.94 -4.20
C ASP A 369 34.15 18.06 -5.29
N ALA A 370 34.81 17.91 -6.44
CA ALA A 370 34.33 17.09 -7.56
C ALA A 370 34.27 15.60 -7.21
N ALA A 371 35.27 15.06 -6.52
CA ALA A 371 35.29 13.66 -6.11
C ALA A 371 34.16 13.34 -5.10
N GLY A 372 33.92 14.24 -4.14
CA GLY A 372 32.82 14.11 -3.18
C GLY A 372 31.44 14.18 -3.85
N LEU A 373 31.28 15.10 -4.81
CA LEU A 373 30.05 15.23 -5.61
C LEU A 373 29.76 13.94 -6.39
N HIS A 374 30.77 13.42 -7.10
CA HIS A 374 30.63 12.20 -7.89
C HIS A 374 30.25 10.99 -7.03
N LEU A 375 30.92 10.82 -5.87
CA LEU A 375 30.61 9.75 -4.93
C LEU A 375 29.17 9.84 -4.40
N ASN A 376 28.71 11.04 -4.06
CA ASN A 376 27.33 11.24 -3.57
C ASN A 376 26.29 10.98 -4.67
N LEU A 377 26.58 11.39 -5.92
CA LEU A 377 25.72 11.12 -7.07
C LEU A 377 25.63 9.60 -7.33
N GLN A 378 26.76 8.90 -7.28
CA GLN A 378 26.80 7.44 -7.43
C GLN A 378 25.98 6.75 -6.34
N ARG A 379 26.15 7.15 -5.07
CA ARG A 379 25.37 6.61 -3.94
C ARG A 379 23.88 6.83 -4.10
N ALA A 380 23.47 8.02 -4.53
CA ALA A 380 22.05 8.32 -4.75
C ALA A 380 21.46 7.45 -5.87
N LYS A 381 22.17 7.28 -6.99
CA LYS A 381 21.74 6.37 -8.08
C LYS A 381 21.61 4.92 -7.61
N MET A 382 22.62 4.42 -6.89
CA MET A 382 22.58 3.07 -6.32
C MET A 382 21.37 2.86 -5.42
N MET A 383 21.00 3.86 -4.61
CA MET A 383 19.82 3.78 -3.74
C MET A 383 18.49 3.84 -4.49
N GLN A 384 18.41 4.53 -5.63
CA GLN A 384 17.24 4.46 -6.50
C GLN A 384 17.06 3.05 -7.05
N ASP A 385 18.12 2.50 -7.65
CA ASP A 385 18.12 1.16 -8.23
C ASP A 385 17.80 0.10 -7.18
N TRP A 386 18.38 0.26 -5.98
CA TRP A 386 18.08 -0.59 -4.83
C TRP A 386 16.59 -0.53 -4.47
N ALA A 387 15.99 0.65 -4.33
CA ALA A 387 14.58 0.79 -3.95
C ALA A 387 13.65 0.11 -4.98
N VAL A 388 13.92 0.30 -6.28
CA VAL A 388 13.18 -0.35 -7.38
C VAL A 388 13.33 -1.86 -7.31
N GLU A 389 14.55 -2.37 -7.14
CA GLU A 389 14.81 -3.81 -7.08
C GLU A 389 14.16 -4.46 -5.85
N GLN A 390 14.20 -3.81 -4.68
CA GLN A 390 13.54 -4.34 -3.48
C GLN A 390 12.01 -4.37 -3.63
N GLY A 391 11.42 -3.34 -4.23
CA GLY A 391 9.99 -3.35 -4.59
C GLY A 391 9.66 -4.49 -5.54
N ASN A 392 10.51 -4.69 -6.56
CA ASN A 392 10.33 -5.77 -7.53
C ASN A 392 10.49 -7.18 -6.95
N LYS A 393 11.38 -7.38 -5.98
CA LYS A 393 11.44 -8.65 -5.24
C LYS A 393 10.12 -8.96 -4.54
N ILE A 394 9.43 -7.95 -4.01
CA ILE A 394 8.10 -8.13 -3.44
C ILE A 394 7.10 -8.48 -4.55
N HIS A 395 7.13 -7.80 -5.70
CA HIS A 395 6.27 -8.15 -6.84
C HIS A 395 6.48 -9.59 -7.31
N ASP A 396 7.73 -10.03 -7.44
CA ASP A 396 8.09 -11.38 -7.88
C ASP A 396 7.51 -12.45 -6.94
N VAL A 397 7.60 -12.22 -5.63
CA VAL A 397 7.03 -13.13 -4.61
C VAL A 397 5.50 -13.17 -4.67
N TRP A 398 4.87 -12.04 -5.02
CA TRP A 398 3.41 -11.94 -5.16
C TRP A 398 2.91 -12.30 -6.56
N ASN A 399 3.81 -12.69 -7.47
CA ASN A 399 3.52 -12.94 -8.88
C ASN A 399 2.75 -11.77 -9.55
N ILE A 400 3.18 -10.55 -9.24
CA ILE A 400 2.70 -9.29 -9.83
C ILE A 400 3.71 -8.85 -10.88
N GLU A 401 3.24 -8.15 -11.89
CA GLU A 401 4.12 -7.48 -12.86
C GLU A 401 5.12 -6.56 -12.13
N ARG A 402 6.40 -6.70 -12.47
CA ARG A 402 7.46 -5.85 -11.92
C ARG A 402 7.20 -4.39 -12.29
N ALA A 403 7.43 -3.48 -11.33
CA ALA A 403 7.34 -2.05 -11.57
C ALA A 403 8.43 -1.61 -12.56
N ASP A 404 8.02 -0.85 -13.56
CA ASP A 404 8.94 -0.19 -14.48
C ASP A 404 9.65 0.98 -13.79
N SER A 405 10.99 0.98 -13.87
CA SER A 405 11.82 2.02 -13.26
C SER A 405 11.52 3.40 -13.87
N HIS A 406 11.25 3.46 -15.17
CA HIS A 406 10.95 4.74 -15.84
C HIS A 406 9.60 5.31 -15.39
N MET A 407 8.58 4.47 -15.21
CA MET A 407 7.30 4.87 -14.60
C MET A 407 7.49 5.43 -13.19
N LEU A 408 8.29 4.78 -12.34
CA LEU A 408 8.56 5.26 -10.98
C LEU A 408 9.33 6.58 -10.98
N GLN A 409 10.32 6.74 -11.88
CA GLN A 409 11.07 7.99 -12.03
C GLN A 409 10.16 9.12 -12.51
N THR A 410 9.28 8.85 -13.47
CA THR A 410 8.27 9.81 -13.93
C THR A 410 7.35 10.23 -12.79
N ALA A 411 6.92 9.30 -11.94
CA ALA A 411 6.12 9.64 -10.76
C ALA A 411 6.90 10.54 -9.78
N CYS A 412 8.19 10.30 -9.59
CA CYS A 412 9.05 11.18 -8.79
C CYS A 412 9.20 12.57 -9.39
N ASP A 413 9.33 12.65 -10.71
CA ASP A 413 9.37 13.89 -11.47
C ASP A 413 8.09 14.72 -11.29
N ILE A 414 6.92 14.07 -11.37
CA ILE A 414 5.63 14.71 -11.10
C ILE A 414 5.57 15.23 -9.65
N MET A 415 6.01 14.43 -8.68
CA MET A 415 5.99 14.81 -7.25
C MET A 415 6.89 16.02 -6.92
N VAL A 416 7.92 16.29 -7.72
CA VAL A 416 8.75 17.50 -7.57
C VAL A 416 8.20 18.70 -8.38
N GLY A 417 6.99 18.58 -8.90
CA GLY A 417 6.28 19.64 -9.61
C GLY A 417 6.66 19.79 -11.08
N LYS A 418 7.23 18.75 -11.72
CA LYS A 418 7.30 18.71 -13.19
C LYS A 418 5.92 18.47 -13.80
N GLU A 419 5.80 18.78 -15.08
CA GLU A 419 4.56 18.58 -15.83
C GLU A 419 4.18 17.09 -15.87
N ILE A 420 2.90 16.81 -15.65
CA ILE A 420 2.34 15.45 -15.77
C ILE A 420 2.26 15.10 -17.25
N PRO A 421 3.04 14.11 -17.74
CA PRO A 421 3.00 13.73 -19.15
C PRO A 421 1.59 13.36 -19.60
N GLY A 422 1.23 13.66 -20.85
CA GLY A 422 -0.11 13.38 -21.38
C GLY A 422 -0.49 11.89 -21.31
N TRP A 423 0.49 10.99 -21.44
CA TRP A 423 0.32 9.54 -21.31
C TRP A 423 0.18 9.06 -19.86
N PHE A 424 0.42 9.90 -18.87
CA PHE A 424 0.26 9.52 -17.47
C PHE A 424 -1.23 9.61 -17.07
N PRO A 425 -1.81 8.54 -16.48
CA PRO A 425 -3.21 8.56 -16.06
C PRO A 425 -3.47 9.70 -15.08
N ARG A 426 -4.41 10.59 -15.42
CA ARG A 426 -4.80 11.74 -14.56
C ARG A 426 -6.04 11.44 -13.74
N ARG A 427 -6.91 10.56 -14.22
CA ARG A 427 -8.10 10.13 -13.48
C ARG A 427 -8.36 8.66 -13.73
N VAL A 428 -8.96 8.05 -12.73
CA VAL A 428 -9.50 6.70 -12.80
C VAL A 428 -11.01 6.85 -12.79
N ARG A 429 -11.69 6.33 -13.82
CA ARG A 429 -13.15 6.18 -13.87
C ARG A 429 -13.50 4.71 -13.89
N PHE A 430 -14.71 4.43 -13.43
CA PHE A 430 -15.25 3.08 -13.45
C PHE A 430 -16.46 3.10 -14.38
N GLU A 431 -16.47 2.17 -15.32
CA GLU A 431 -17.55 2.02 -16.27
C GLU A 431 -18.06 0.58 -16.23
N GLU A 432 -19.36 0.43 -16.36
CA GLU A 432 -20.00 -0.87 -16.51
C GLU A 432 -19.90 -1.28 -17.98
N VAL A 433 -19.24 -2.41 -18.26
CA VAL A 433 -19.11 -2.98 -19.61
C VAL A 433 -19.69 -4.39 -19.56
N GLY A 434 -20.97 -4.51 -19.94
CA GLY A 434 -21.73 -5.74 -19.77
C GLY A 434 -22.06 -5.97 -18.29
N ASP A 435 -21.73 -7.13 -17.75
CA ASP A 435 -21.92 -7.48 -16.33
C ASP A 435 -20.63 -7.22 -15.49
N GLU A 436 -19.62 -6.55 -16.05
CA GLU A 436 -18.34 -6.29 -15.40
C GLU A 436 -18.08 -4.79 -15.20
N MET A 437 -17.62 -4.43 -13.99
CA MET A 437 -17.09 -3.10 -13.71
C MET A 437 -15.62 -3.05 -14.14
N VAL A 438 -15.30 -2.19 -15.10
CA VAL A 438 -13.93 -2.01 -15.61
C VAL A 438 -13.34 -0.68 -15.17
N ILE A 439 -12.04 -0.68 -14.89
CA ILE A 439 -11.27 0.56 -14.68
C ILE A 439 -10.97 1.16 -16.05
N LYS A 440 -11.39 2.40 -16.27
CA LYS A 440 -10.90 3.24 -17.36
C LYS A 440 -9.97 4.32 -16.82
N LEU A 441 -8.77 4.37 -17.40
CA LEU A 441 -7.81 5.42 -17.13
C LEU A 441 -8.06 6.57 -18.09
N GLU A 442 -8.28 7.77 -17.55
CA GLU A 442 -8.34 9.00 -18.33
C GLU A 442 -6.97 9.66 -18.36
N TYR A 443 -6.56 10.03 -19.56
CA TYR A 443 -5.28 10.65 -19.84
C TYR A 443 -5.44 12.16 -20.05
N GLY A 444 -4.36 12.91 -19.85
CA GLY A 444 -4.36 14.36 -20.09
C GLY A 444 -4.40 14.67 -21.57
N GLY A 445 -5.40 15.44 -22.00
CA GLY A 445 -5.43 16.10 -23.30
C GLY A 445 -4.66 17.41 -23.31
#